data_AF-A0A1N6NG23-F1
#
_entry.id   AF-A0A1N6NG23-F1
#
_cell.length_a   1.000
_cell.length_b   1.000
_cell.length_c   1.000
_cell.angle_alpha   90.00
_cell.angle_beta   90.00
_cell.angle_gamma   90.00
#
_symmetry.space_group_name_H-M   'P 1'
#
loop_
_entity.id
_entity.type
_entity.pdbx_description
1 polymer ?
#
loop_
_entity_poly.entity_id
_entity_poly.type
_entity_poly.pdbx_seq_one_letter_code
_entity_poly.pdbx_strand_id
1 'polypeptide(L)'
;MPIYAFVCDACGHSFDRLQKLSDADPDTCPECGVSGQIRRQLTAPSFRLAGGGWYETDFKKDGDKKRNLAGEGGEGAKKSADSATNLDAKPKGAAAS
;
A
#
# COMPACT_ATOMS: atom_id res chain seq x y z
N MET A 1 -5.23 17.52 13.43
CA MET A 1 -4.53 18.14 12.29
C MET A 1 -4.05 17.03 11.37
N PRO A 2 -4.27 17.12 10.05
CA PRO A 2 -3.78 16.10 9.12
C PRO A 2 -2.26 15.98 9.13
N ILE A 3 -1.78 14.77 8.83
CA ILE A 3 -0.37 14.51 8.51
C ILE A 3 -0.28 14.49 6.99
N TYR A 4 0.65 15.25 6.43
CA TYR A 4 0.98 15.19 5.02
C TYR A 4 2.38 14.63 4.83
N ALA A 5 2.52 13.72 3.88
CA ALA A 5 3.79 13.19 3.44
C ALA A 5 4.37 14.09 2.34
N PHE A 6 5.69 14.27 2.36
CA PHE A 6 6.45 15.06 1.40
C PHE A 6 7.67 14.28 0.93
N VAL A 7 8.11 14.58 -0.29
CA VAL A 7 9.36 14.06 -0.85
C VAL A 7 10.17 15.22 -1.43
N CYS A 8 11.48 15.20 -1.19
CA CYS A 8 12.42 16.11 -1.83
C CYS A 8 12.93 15.51 -3.13
N ASP A 9 12.78 16.22 -4.25
CA ASP A 9 13.26 15.76 -5.56
C ASP A 9 14.79 15.88 -5.69
N ALA A 10 15.46 16.68 -4.85
CA ALA A 10 16.91 16.88 -4.90
C ALA A 10 17.70 15.73 -4.27
N CYS A 11 17.28 15.25 -3.09
CA CYS A 11 17.97 14.16 -2.38
C CYS A 11 17.15 12.87 -2.24
N GLY A 12 15.87 12.88 -2.64
CA GLY A 12 14.97 11.74 -2.51
C GLY A 12 14.44 11.50 -1.09
N HIS A 13 14.75 12.38 -0.13
CA HIS A 13 14.30 12.23 1.26
C HIS A 13 12.78 12.41 1.38
N SER A 14 12.11 11.41 1.95
CA SER A 14 10.68 11.45 2.27
C SER A 14 10.46 11.72 3.76
N PHE A 15 9.55 12.62 4.10
CA PHE A 15 9.25 12.97 5.48
C PHE A 15 7.77 13.35 5.68
N ASP A 16 7.28 13.18 6.90
CA ASP A 16 5.90 13.49 7.29
C ASP A 16 5.85 14.75 8.16
N ARG A 17 4.82 15.58 7.94
CA ARG A 17 4.61 16.79 8.73
C ARG A 17 3.14 16.95 9.11
N LEU A 18 2.92 17.28 10.39
CA LEU A 18 1.62 17.72 10.89
C LEU A 18 1.38 19.17 10.42
N GLN A 19 0.39 19.40 9.56
CA GLN A 19 0.14 20.71 8.95
C GLN A 19 -1.37 20.95 8.79
N LYS A 20 -1.81 22.20 8.93
CA LYS A 20 -3.23 22.54 8.69
C LYS A 20 -3.46 22.59 7.18
N LEU A 21 -4.70 22.33 6.76
CA LEU A 21 -5.06 22.38 5.34
C LEU A 21 -4.80 23.76 4.71
N SER A 22 -4.92 24.83 5.48
CA SER A 22 -4.73 26.22 5.03
C SER A 22 -3.29 26.70 5.08
N ASP A 23 -2.37 25.94 5.67
CA ASP A 23 -0.96 26.33 5.76
C ASP A 23 -0.24 26.02 4.45
N ALA A 24 0.71 26.89 4.07
CA ALA A 24 1.56 26.67 2.91
C ALA A 24 2.49 25.46 3.11
N ASP A 25 2.84 24.82 2.00
CA ASP A 25 3.76 23.67 2.01
C ASP A 25 5.19 24.07 2.41
N PRO A 26 5.94 23.13 3.01
CA PRO A 26 7.35 23.36 3.31
C PRO A 26 8.13 23.63 2.05
N ASP A 27 8.94 24.68 2.07
CA ASP A 27 9.80 25.05 0.96
C ASP A 27 11.20 24.40 1.08
N THR A 28 11.69 24.18 2.30
CA THR A 28 13.07 23.74 2.59
C THR A 28 13.13 22.30 3.10
N CYS A 29 14.04 21.50 2.53
CA CYS A 29 14.22 20.11 2.91
C CYS A 29 14.98 20.01 4.25
N PRO A 30 14.50 19.24 5.24
CA PRO A 30 15.17 19.09 6.54
C PRO A 30 16.47 18.28 6.48
N GLU A 31 16.71 17.54 5.41
CA GLU A 31 17.88 16.66 5.26
C GLU A 31 19.02 17.34 4.49
N CYS A 32 18.73 17.90 3.31
CA CYS A 32 19.74 18.51 2.45
C CYS A 32 19.72 20.05 2.41
N GLY A 33 18.69 20.71 2.97
CA GLY A 33 18.57 22.17 3.00
C GLY A 33 18.20 22.83 1.68
N VAL A 34 17.99 22.08 0.60
CA VAL A 34 17.57 22.63 -0.71
C VAL A 34 16.12 23.12 -0.62
N SER A 35 15.87 24.30 -1.18
CA SER A 35 14.56 24.93 -1.26
C SER A 35 13.87 24.71 -2.62
N GLY A 36 12.53 24.77 -2.65
CA GLY A 36 11.73 24.76 -3.87
C GLY A 36 11.71 23.42 -4.63
N GLN A 37 12.23 22.35 -4.02
CA GLN A 37 12.30 20.99 -4.61
C GLN A 37 11.54 19.98 -3.74
N ILE A 38 10.44 20.41 -3.12
CA ILE A 38 9.61 19.57 -2.25
C ILE A 38 8.22 19.44 -2.84
N ARG A 39 7.69 18.22 -2.86
CA ARG A 39 6.34 17.92 -3.34
C ARG A 39 5.58 17.09 -2.33
N ARG A 40 4.27 17.32 -2.23
CA ARG A 40 3.37 16.45 -1.46
C ARG A 40 3.34 15.06 -2.09
N GLN A 41 3.58 14.05 -1.27
CA GLN A 41 3.49 12.66 -1.66
C GLN A 41 2.08 12.15 -1.37
N LEU A 42 1.35 11.79 -2.43
CA LEU A 42 0.07 11.11 -2.30
C LEU A 42 0.32 9.62 -2.07
N THR A 43 0.04 9.15 -0.85
CA THR A 43 0.10 7.72 -0.50
C THR A 43 -1.27 7.07 -0.68
N ALA A 44 -1.33 5.83 -1.14
CA ALA A 44 -2.59 5.10 -1.27
C ALA A 44 -3.17 4.77 0.12
N PRO A 45 -4.29 5.40 0.54
CA PRO A 45 -4.89 5.07 1.82
C PRO A 45 -5.63 3.74 1.71
N SER A 46 -5.43 2.85 2.68
CA SER A 46 -6.30 1.69 2.86
C SER A 46 -7.49 2.12 3.71
N PHE A 47 -8.68 2.12 3.14
CA PHE A 47 -9.92 2.34 3.88
C PHE A 47 -10.70 1.04 4.00
N ARG A 48 -11.34 0.82 5.15
CA ARG A 48 -12.25 -0.30 5.41
C ARG A 48 -13.52 0.27 6.01
N LEU A 49 -14.65 -0.15 5.47
CA LEU A 49 -15.96 0.25 5.98
C LEU A 49 -16.39 -0.81 6.99
N ALA A 50 -16.34 -0.48 8.28
CA ALA A 50 -16.87 -1.35 9.32
C ALA A 50 -18.38 -1.12 9.45
N GLY A 51 -19.17 -2.15 9.19
CA GLY A 51 -20.63 -2.12 9.35
C GLY A 51 -21.34 -3.01 8.35
N GLY A 52 -22.47 -3.62 8.76
CA GLY A 52 -23.23 -4.58 7.94
C GLY A 52 -24.04 -3.97 6.78
N GLY A 53 -23.54 -2.90 6.16
CA GLY A 53 -24.15 -2.25 5.00
C GLY A 53 -23.99 -3.06 3.72
N TRP A 54 -24.64 -2.59 2.65
CA TRP A 54 -24.71 -3.24 1.33
C TRP A 54 -23.34 -3.73 0.79
N TYR A 55 -22.26 -2.96 0.98
CA TYR A 55 -20.91 -3.37 0.55
C TYR A 55 -20.36 -4.61 1.27
N GLU A 56 -20.75 -4.86 2.53
CA GLU A 56 -20.33 -6.05 3.26
C GLU A 56 -21.24 -7.26 2.99
N THR A 57 -22.50 -7.05 2.63
CA THR A 57 -23.51 -8.13 2.58
C THR A 57 -23.84 -8.59 1.16
N ASP A 58 -23.79 -7.71 0.16
CA ASP A 58 -24.30 -7.97 -1.20
C ASP A 58 -23.25 -8.59 -2.14
N PHE A 59 -21.96 -8.30 -1.92
CA PHE A 59 -20.85 -8.87 -2.71
C PHE A 59 -20.46 -10.30 -2.31
N LYS A 60 -21.19 -10.92 -1.38
CA LYS A 60 -20.88 -12.26 -0.89
C LYS A 60 -21.74 -13.28 -1.62
N LYS A 61 -21.14 -14.03 -2.54
CA LYS A 61 -21.79 -15.19 -3.16
C LYS A 61 -22.19 -16.20 -2.07
N ASP A 62 -23.36 -16.82 -2.25
CA ASP A 62 -23.86 -17.90 -1.40
C ASP A 62 -22.80 -19.00 -1.23
N GLY A 63 -22.18 -19.07 -0.05
CA GLY A 63 -21.20 -20.09 0.31
C GLY A 63 -19.87 -19.57 0.88
N ASP A 64 -19.53 -18.30 0.68
CA ASP A 64 -18.30 -17.73 1.22
C ASP A 64 -18.43 -17.42 2.74
N LYS A 65 -18.11 -18.44 3.55
CA LYS A 65 -17.99 -18.37 5.02
C LYS A 65 -16.68 -17.76 5.51
N LYS A 66 -15.81 -17.23 4.63
CA LYS A 66 -14.66 -16.42 5.04
C LYS A 66 -15.15 -15.01 5.39
N ARG A 67 -15.85 -14.94 6.52
CA ARG A 67 -16.41 -13.73 7.09
C ARG A 67 -15.42 -13.18 8.12
N ASN A 68 -15.03 -11.94 7.90
CA ASN A 68 -14.58 -10.99 8.94
C ASN A 68 -13.19 -11.25 9.53
N LEU A 69 -12.20 -10.49 9.08
CA LEU A 69 -10.98 -10.21 9.86
C LEU A 69 -11.22 -9.21 11.00
N ALA A 70 -12.47 -8.83 11.25
CA ALA A 70 -12.89 -7.92 12.31
C ALA A 70 -13.67 -8.65 13.43
N GLY A 71 -13.23 -9.86 13.78
CA GLY A 71 -13.63 -10.58 14.98
C GLY A 71 -12.36 -11.01 15.73
N GLU A 72 -12.31 -10.68 17.02
CA GLU A 72 -11.21 -10.89 18.00
C GLU A 72 -9.99 -11.71 17.55
N GLY A 73 -8.81 -11.07 17.60
CA GLY A 73 -7.54 -11.78 17.48
C GLY A 73 -6.44 -10.93 16.86
N GLY A 74 -5.86 -10.03 17.66
CA GLY A 74 -4.52 -9.56 17.36
C GLY A 74 -3.55 -10.72 17.55
N GLU A 75 -2.97 -11.24 16.47
CA GLU A 75 -1.60 -11.74 16.49
C GLU A 75 -1.02 -11.82 15.08
N GLY A 76 0.06 -11.07 14.85
CA GLY A 76 1.16 -11.44 13.97
C GLY A 76 0.87 -11.68 12.49
N ALA A 77 1.01 -10.63 11.67
CA ALA A 77 1.48 -10.80 10.31
C ALA A 77 2.91 -11.38 10.33
N LYS A 78 3.03 -12.72 10.33
CA LYS A 78 4.27 -13.40 9.96
C LYS A 78 4.27 -13.64 8.44
N LYS A 79 5.16 -12.87 7.80
CA LYS A 79 5.87 -13.15 6.55
C LYS A 79 5.89 -14.63 6.17
N SER A 80 5.48 -14.91 4.93
CA SER A 80 6.06 -15.89 4.00
C SER A 80 5.63 -15.36 2.62
N ALA A 81 6.45 -14.81 1.71
CA ALA A 81 7.83 -15.12 1.39
C ALA A 81 8.06 -16.63 1.34
N ASP A 82 7.46 -17.29 0.35
CA ASP A 82 8.24 -17.91 -0.73
C ASP A 82 7.30 -18.67 -1.69
N SER A 83 7.34 -18.30 -2.96
CA SER A 83 7.36 -19.26 -4.07
C SER A 83 7.69 -18.47 -5.32
N ALA A 84 8.99 -18.29 -5.47
CA ALA A 84 9.60 -17.92 -6.72
C ALA A 84 9.20 -18.92 -7.82
N THR A 85 9.02 -18.37 -9.01
CA THR A 85 9.28 -18.96 -10.32
C THR A 85 9.94 -20.34 -10.30
N ASN A 86 9.27 -21.33 -10.89
CA ASN A 86 9.98 -22.35 -11.64
C ASN A 86 9.32 -22.58 -13.00
N LEU A 87 9.94 -21.95 -14.00
CA LEU A 87 9.93 -22.36 -15.40
C LEU A 87 10.72 -23.68 -15.48
N ASP A 88 10.03 -24.80 -15.67
CA ASP A 88 10.69 -26.00 -16.19
C ASP A 88 9.92 -26.51 -17.41
N ALA A 89 10.48 -26.15 -18.56
CA ALA A 89 10.12 -26.65 -19.87
C ALA A 89 10.49 -28.13 -19.97
N LYS A 90 9.48 -28.98 -20.22
CA LYS A 90 9.70 -30.34 -20.76
C LYS A 90 9.46 -30.31 -22.27
N PRO A 91 10.48 -30.53 -23.12
CA PRO A 91 10.28 -30.68 -24.55
C PRO A 91 9.72 -32.09 -24.83
N LYS A 92 8.68 -32.18 -25.67
CA LYS A 92 8.32 -33.41 -26.37
C LYS A 92 8.42 -33.12 -27.88
N GLY A 93 9.65 -33.16 -28.37
CA GLY A 93 9.96 -33.15 -29.79
C GLY A 93 9.76 -34.54 -30.38
N ALA A 94 9.03 -34.59 -31.48
CA ALA A 94 8.83 -35.74 -32.33
C ALA A 94 10.14 -36.15 -33.03
N ALA A 95 10.35 -37.47 -33.19
CA ALA A 95 11.28 -38.01 -34.17
C ALA A 95 10.46 -38.80 -35.20
N ALA A 96 10.47 -38.28 -36.42
CA ALA A 96 10.18 -38.99 -37.65
C ALA A 96 11.50 -39.14 -38.40
N SER A 97 11.67 -40.30 -39.03
CA SER A 97 12.82 -40.81 -39.80
C SER A 97 13.82 -41.63 -39.00
#